data_AF-L5L744-F1
#
_entry.id   AF-L5L744-F1
#
_cell.length_a   1.000
_cell.length_b   1.000
_cell.length_c   1.000
_cell.angle_alpha   90.00
_cell.angle_beta   90.00
_cell.angle_gamma   90.00
#
_symmetry.space_group_name_H-M   'P 1'
#
loop_
_entity.id
_entity.type
_entity.pdbx_description
1 polymer ?
#
loop_
_entity_poly.entity_id
_entity_poly.type
_entity_poly.pdbx_seq_one_letter_code
_entity_poly.pdbx_strand_id
1 'polypeptide(L)'
;MGVQERVNLAHRLLPELRDWGAALVTLHGRSREQRYTKLADWQYIEQCVAVASPMPLFGNGDILSYEDANRAMQTGVAGIMIARGALLKPWLFTEIKEQRHWDISSSERLDVLRDFTRFGLEHWGSDTQGVEKTRRFLLEWLSFLCRYVPVGLLERLPQRINERPPYYLGRDYLETLMASQKAADWIRIRCPGTEEPGWGAWGVGVARAPGLTPLTSSQ
;
A
#
# COMPACT_ATOMS: atom_id res chain seq x y z
N MET A 1 -15.63 12.50 4.15
CA MET A 1 -16.66 13.39 4.70
C MET A 1 -17.68 13.82 3.64
N GLY A 2 -18.94 13.93 4.02
CA GLY A 2 -19.96 14.63 3.22
C GLY A 2 -19.80 16.14 3.34
N VAL A 3 -20.06 16.86 2.25
CA VAL A 3 -20.20 18.30 2.21
C VAL A 3 -21.64 18.59 1.81
N GLN A 4 -22.27 19.53 2.50
CA GLN A 4 -23.48 20.19 2.01
C GLN A 4 -23.16 21.68 1.99
N GLU A 5 -23.37 22.32 0.83
CA GLU A 5 -23.15 23.77 0.67
C GLU A 5 -21.74 24.26 1.07
N ARG A 6 -20.69 23.47 0.78
CA ARG A 6 -19.27 23.73 1.16
C ARG A 6 -18.98 23.73 2.66
N VAL A 7 -19.91 23.29 3.50
CA VAL A 7 -19.71 23.12 4.93
C VAL A 7 -19.44 21.65 5.26
N ASN A 8 -18.41 21.39 6.07
CA ASN A 8 -18.12 20.04 6.56
C ASN A 8 -19.23 19.60 7.52
N LEU A 9 -19.81 18.41 7.31
CA LEU A 9 -20.97 17.95 8.10
C LEU A 9 -20.62 17.05 9.30
N ALA A 10 -19.40 16.51 9.35
CA ALA A 10 -19.08 15.45 10.30
C ALA A 10 -19.29 15.86 11.76
N HIS A 11 -18.94 17.09 12.14
CA HIS A 11 -19.10 17.60 13.50
C HIS A 11 -20.57 17.62 13.98
N ARG A 12 -21.54 17.68 13.05
CA ARG A 12 -22.98 17.64 13.37
C ARG A 12 -23.50 16.22 13.57
N LEU A 13 -22.99 15.27 12.78
CA LEU A 13 -23.43 13.88 12.80
C LEU A 13 -22.77 13.05 13.91
N LEU A 14 -21.56 13.44 14.34
CA LEU A 14 -20.81 12.68 15.34
C LEU A 14 -21.54 12.51 16.69
N PRO A 15 -22.20 13.54 17.26
CA PRO A 15 -23.04 13.36 18.45
C PRO A 15 -24.21 12.38 18.23
N GLU A 16 -24.88 12.44 17.08
CA GLU A 16 -25.97 11.51 16.76
C GLU A 16 -25.47 10.06 16.67
N LEU A 17 -24.34 9.83 15.99
CA LEU A 17 -23.72 8.52 15.90
C LEU A 17 -23.34 7.96 17.28
N ARG A 18 -22.82 8.82 18.16
CA ARG A 18 -22.52 8.46 19.55
C ARG A 18 -23.82 8.07 20.27
N ASP A 19 -24.87 8.87 20.16
CA ASP A 19 -26.13 8.64 20.86
C ASP A 19 -26.87 7.39 20.32
N TRP A 20 -26.63 7.01 19.06
CA TRP A 20 -27.07 5.73 18.48
C TRP A 20 -26.23 4.53 18.92
N GLY A 21 -25.18 4.74 19.72
CA GLY A 21 -24.37 3.67 20.30
C GLY A 21 -23.21 3.20 19.41
N ALA A 22 -22.73 4.02 18.47
CA ALA A 22 -21.52 3.67 17.72
C ALA A 22 -20.32 3.52 18.67
N ALA A 23 -19.60 2.40 18.56
CA ALA A 23 -18.46 2.10 19.43
C ALA A 23 -17.19 2.88 19.04
N LEU A 24 -17.06 3.23 17.76
CA LEU A 24 -15.92 3.95 17.19
C LEU A 24 -16.30 4.56 15.84
N VAL A 25 -15.77 5.74 15.53
CA VAL A 25 -15.90 6.36 14.20
C VAL A 25 -14.52 6.62 13.61
N THR A 26 -14.36 6.35 12.31
CA THR A 26 -13.20 6.82 11.56
C THR A 26 -13.57 8.01 10.70
N LEU A 27 -12.83 9.10 10.81
CA LEU A 27 -13.01 10.31 10.02
C LEU A 27 -11.85 10.52 9.06
N HIS A 28 -12.15 10.49 7.76
CA HIS A 28 -11.20 10.94 6.76
C HIS A 28 -11.18 12.47 6.68
N GLY A 29 -10.00 13.08 6.81
CA GLY A 29 -9.78 14.54 6.79
C GLY A 29 -10.06 15.23 5.45
N ARG A 30 -10.69 14.55 4.50
CA ARG A 30 -11.10 15.14 3.22
C ARG A 30 -12.58 14.93 2.96
N SER A 31 -13.13 15.94 2.32
CA SER A 31 -14.47 15.93 1.77
C SER A 31 -14.54 15.06 0.52
N ARG A 32 -15.72 14.51 0.22
CA ARG A 32 -15.95 13.69 -0.99
C ARG A 32 -15.65 14.49 -2.27
N GLU A 33 -15.96 15.79 -2.26
CA GLU A 33 -15.77 16.69 -3.40
C GLU A 33 -14.28 17.03 -3.62
N GLN A 34 -13.47 17.03 -2.55
CA GLN A 34 -12.04 17.32 -2.60
C GLN A 34 -11.21 16.18 -3.23
N ARG A 35 -11.79 14.99 -3.44
CA ARG A 35 -11.11 13.79 -3.97
C ARG A 35 -9.68 13.64 -3.39
N TYR A 36 -8.66 13.58 -4.26
CA TYR A 36 -7.24 13.49 -3.89
C TYR A 36 -6.46 14.79 -4.16
N THR A 37 -7.13 15.91 -4.46
CA THR A 37 -6.44 17.14 -4.92
C THR A 37 -6.03 18.06 -3.78
N LYS A 38 -6.60 17.89 -2.59
CA LYS A 38 -6.24 18.65 -1.38
C LYS A 38 -5.69 17.74 -0.30
N LEU A 39 -4.87 18.32 0.58
CA LEU A 39 -4.36 17.66 1.79
C LEU A 39 -5.51 17.40 2.77
N ALA A 40 -5.35 16.38 3.61
CA ALA A 40 -6.26 16.12 4.72
C ALA A 40 -6.22 17.25 5.76
N ASP A 41 -7.40 17.70 6.14
CA ASP A 41 -7.64 18.73 7.15
C ASP A 41 -7.67 18.09 8.55
N TRP A 42 -6.49 18.02 9.16
CA TRP A 42 -6.30 17.49 10.50
C TRP A 42 -6.79 18.43 11.61
N GLN A 43 -6.87 19.74 11.36
CA GLN A 43 -7.47 20.71 12.30
C GLN A 43 -8.98 20.48 12.43
N TYR A 44 -9.65 20.17 11.33
CA TYR A 44 -11.06 19.81 11.37
C TYR A 44 -11.29 18.44 12.05
N ILE A 45 -10.35 17.49 11.91
CA ILE A 45 -10.41 16.23 12.68
C ILE A 45 -10.31 16.51 14.19
N GLU A 46 -9.40 17.38 14.62
CA GLU A 46 -9.27 17.79 16.03
C GLU A 46 -10.59 18.38 16.59
N GLN A 47 -11.25 19.26 15.82
CA GLN A 47 -12.57 19.77 16.19
C GLN A 47 -13.62 18.65 16.31
N CYS A 48 -13.55 17.67 15.41
CA CYS A 48 -14.45 16.50 15.42
C CYS A 48 -14.20 15.58 16.62
N VAL A 49 -12.95 15.43 17.07
CA VAL A 49 -12.62 14.66 18.28
C VAL A 49 -13.34 15.25 19.50
N ALA A 50 -13.32 16.58 19.64
CA ALA A 50 -13.96 17.25 20.78
C ALA A 50 -15.47 16.98 20.86
N VAL A 51 -16.17 16.99 19.72
CA VAL A 51 -17.63 16.74 19.68
C VAL A 51 -18.01 15.27 19.71
N ALA A 52 -17.12 14.37 19.29
CA ALA A 52 -17.36 12.92 19.32
C ALA A 52 -17.26 12.32 20.73
N SER A 53 -16.51 12.97 21.62
CA SER A 53 -16.28 12.48 22.99
C SER A 53 -17.59 12.12 23.73
N PRO A 54 -17.59 11.01 24.52
CA PRO A 54 -16.48 10.09 24.81
C PRO A 54 -16.27 8.98 23.77
N MET A 55 -17.03 8.94 22.67
CA MET A 55 -16.84 7.93 21.63
C MET A 55 -15.47 8.12 20.94
N PRO A 56 -14.65 7.06 20.83
CA PRO A 56 -13.33 7.16 20.22
C PRO A 56 -13.45 7.47 18.73
N LEU A 57 -12.62 8.42 18.27
CA LEU A 57 -12.52 8.82 16.88
C LEU A 57 -11.13 8.50 16.34
N PHE A 58 -11.08 7.77 15.22
CA PHE A 58 -9.84 7.52 14.48
C PHE A 58 -9.70 8.51 13.33
N GLY A 59 -8.55 9.16 13.24
CA GLY A 59 -8.22 10.05 12.13
C GLY A 59 -7.69 9.27 10.92
N ASN A 60 -8.00 9.72 9.71
CA ASN A 60 -7.47 9.14 8.48
C ASN A 60 -7.13 10.24 7.48
N GLY A 61 -5.91 10.21 6.92
CA GLY A 61 -5.56 11.12 5.84
C GLY A 61 -4.06 11.36 5.71
N ASP A 62 -3.54 11.12 4.51
CA ASP A 62 -2.21 11.57 4.08
C ASP A 62 -1.01 11.24 4.99
N ILE A 63 -1.08 10.11 5.72
CA ILE A 63 0.05 9.57 6.51
C ILE A 63 0.98 8.75 5.61
N LEU A 64 2.26 9.15 5.51
CA LEU A 64 3.31 8.39 4.80
C LEU A 64 4.62 8.25 5.60
N SER A 65 4.68 8.83 6.79
CA SER A 65 5.85 8.80 7.69
C SER A 65 5.44 8.70 9.17
N TYR A 66 6.40 8.36 10.03
CA TYR A 66 6.15 8.35 11.48
C TYR A 66 5.93 9.78 12.02
N GLU A 67 6.54 10.81 11.41
CA GLU A 67 6.28 12.20 11.76
C GLU A 67 4.86 12.63 11.40
N ASP A 68 4.32 12.18 10.27
CA ASP A 68 2.90 12.39 9.93
C ASP A 68 2.00 11.74 10.98
N ALA A 69 2.29 10.50 11.37
CA ALA A 69 1.53 9.79 12.40
C ALA A 69 1.58 10.51 13.75
N ASN A 70 2.75 11.00 14.16
CA ASN A 70 2.91 11.75 15.41
C ASN A 70 2.14 13.07 15.38
N ARG A 71 2.21 13.83 14.29
CA ARG A 71 1.41 15.04 14.11
C ARG A 71 -0.09 14.75 14.13
N ALA A 72 -0.52 13.64 13.53
CA ALA A 72 -1.90 13.23 13.56
C ALA A 72 -2.36 12.88 14.98
N MET A 73 -1.57 12.14 15.75
CA MET A 73 -1.90 11.79 17.14
C MET A 73 -2.01 13.03 18.05
N GLN A 74 -1.31 14.12 17.75
CA GLN A 74 -1.43 15.39 18.49
C GLN A 74 -2.83 16.02 18.39
N THR A 75 -3.66 15.63 17.41
CA THR A 75 -5.05 16.11 17.27
C THR A 75 -6.03 15.50 18.28
N GLY A 76 -5.56 14.64 19.19
CA GLY A 76 -6.38 13.99 20.21
C GLY A 76 -7.18 12.78 19.71
N VAL A 77 -6.97 12.34 18.47
CA VAL A 77 -7.58 11.11 17.96
C VAL A 77 -7.17 9.91 18.81
N ALA A 78 -8.10 8.97 19.00
CA ALA A 78 -7.84 7.72 19.73
C ALA A 78 -6.90 6.78 18.95
N GLY A 79 -6.76 7.01 17.64
CA GLY A 79 -5.88 6.25 16.76
C GLY A 79 -5.91 6.80 15.35
N ILE A 80 -5.05 6.23 14.50
CA ILE A 80 -4.96 6.58 13.09
C ILE A 80 -5.22 5.37 12.21
N MET A 81 -6.02 5.56 11.17
CA MET A 81 -6.16 4.59 10.10
C MET A 81 -5.24 4.98 8.95
N ILE A 82 -4.52 4.01 8.39
CA ILE A 82 -3.59 4.21 7.27
C ILE A 82 -4.05 3.35 6.10
N ALA A 83 -4.23 3.97 4.93
CA ALA A 83 -4.69 3.28 3.72
C ALA A 83 -3.61 3.32 2.63
N ARG A 84 -3.60 4.36 1.79
CA ARG A 84 -2.63 4.51 0.69
C ARG A 84 -1.17 4.44 1.16
N GLY A 85 -0.85 4.98 2.35
CA GLY A 85 0.50 4.91 2.91
C GLY A 85 1.01 3.48 3.09
N ALA A 86 0.13 2.56 3.52
CA ALA A 86 0.47 1.14 3.68
C ALA A 86 0.70 0.43 2.34
N LEU A 87 0.04 0.88 1.26
CA LEU A 87 0.28 0.36 -0.09
C LEU A 87 1.62 0.84 -0.67
N LEU A 88 2.02 2.09 -0.38
CA LEU A 88 3.29 2.67 -0.82
C LEU A 88 4.47 2.12 -0.02
N LYS A 89 4.29 1.96 1.29
CA LYS A 89 5.32 1.54 2.24
C LYS A 89 4.72 0.52 3.23
N PRO A 90 4.73 -0.78 2.90
CA PRO A 90 4.21 -1.82 3.79
C PRO A 90 4.86 -1.83 5.18
N TRP A 91 6.13 -1.43 5.26
CA TRP A 91 6.90 -1.27 6.50
C TRP A 91 6.62 0.05 7.27
N LEU A 92 5.67 0.88 6.81
CA LEU A 92 5.32 2.14 7.48
C LEU A 92 4.87 1.94 8.94
N PHE A 93 4.21 0.82 9.23
CA PHE A 93 3.83 0.49 10.61
C PHE A 93 5.07 0.27 11.50
N THR A 94 6.14 -0.32 10.94
CA THR A 94 7.43 -0.48 11.63
C THR A 94 8.10 0.86 11.84
N GLU A 95 8.08 1.75 10.85
CA GLU A 95 8.58 3.13 11.01
C GLU A 95 7.85 3.88 12.14
N ILE A 96 6.53 3.76 12.20
CA ILE A 96 5.70 4.38 13.26
C ILE A 96 6.04 3.77 14.62
N LYS A 97 6.18 2.44 14.70
CA LYS A 97 6.53 1.76 15.95
C LYS A 97 7.93 2.13 16.46
N GLU A 98 8.91 2.19 15.56
CA GLU A 98 10.31 2.44 15.90
C GLU A 98 10.71 3.91 15.88
N GLN A 99 9.81 4.80 15.47
CA GLN A 99 10.03 6.25 15.43
C GLN A 99 11.26 6.64 14.60
N ARG A 100 11.44 5.98 13.44
CA ARG A 100 12.53 6.25 12.51
C ARG A 100 12.15 5.91 11.07
N HIS A 101 12.82 6.53 10.12
CA HIS A 101 12.74 6.11 8.72
C HIS A 101 13.49 4.81 8.49
N TRP A 102 12.89 3.93 7.69
CA TRP A 102 13.49 2.68 7.25
C TRP A 102 13.91 2.83 5.79
N ASP A 103 15.22 2.69 5.55
CA ASP A 103 15.79 2.69 4.21
C ASP A 103 16.06 1.26 3.74
N ILE A 104 14.99 0.50 3.50
CA ILE A 104 15.12 -0.91 3.14
C ILE A 104 15.74 -1.09 1.76
N SER A 105 16.53 -2.15 1.61
CA SER A 105 17.19 -2.54 0.38
C SER A 105 16.22 -3.05 -0.68
N SER A 106 16.70 -3.11 -1.92
CA SER A 106 16.01 -3.73 -3.05
C SER A 106 15.64 -5.20 -2.80
N SER A 107 16.48 -5.94 -2.06
CA SER A 107 16.27 -7.35 -1.75
C SER A 107 15.17 -7.54 -0.71
N GLU A 108 15.17 -6.73 0.36
CA GLU A 108 14.07 -6.74 1.35
C GLU A 108 12.73 -6.36 0.70
N ARG A 109 12.73 -5.42 -0.24
CA ARG A 109 11.54 -5.08 -1.04
C ARG A 109 11.07 -6.26 -1.90
N LEU A 110 12.00 -7.00 -2.50
CA LEU A 110 11.67 -8.19 -3.29
C LEU A 110 11.10 -9.31 -2.40
N ASP A 111 11.61 -9.47 -1.19
CA ASP A 111 11.08 -10.44 -0.22
C ASP A 111 9.63 -10.11 0.14
N VAL A 112 9.28 -8.82 0.32
CA VAL A 112 7.89 -8.39 0.52
C VAL A 112 6.99 -8.77 -0.67
N LEU A 113 7.48 -8.66 -1.91
CA LEU A 113 6.75 -9.10 -3.09
C LEU A 113 6.62 -10.63 -3.15
N ARG A 114 7.65 -11.37 -2.73
CA ARG A 114 7.65 -12.83 -2.65
C ARG A 114 6.65 -13.33 -1.61
N ASP A 115 6.58 -12.66 -0.46
CA ASP A 115 5.59 -12.98 0.58
C ASP A 115 4.18 -12.77 0.06
N PHE A 116 3.92 -11.65 -0.64
CA PHE A 116 2.62 -11.40 -1.25
C PHE A 116 2.22 -12.48 -2.27
N THR A 117 3.13 -12.88 -3.17
CA THR A 117 2.82 -13.92 -4.16
C THR A 117 2.59 -15.27 -3.50
N ARG A 118 3.38 -15.63 -2.48
CA ARG A 118 3.16 -16.84 -1.69
C ARG A 118 1.78 -16.84 -1.04
N PHE A 119 1.42 -15.79 -0.30
CA PHE A 119 0.12 -15.70 0.37
C PHE A 119 -1.05 -15.65 -0.63
N GLY A 120 -0.85 -15.00 -1.78
CA GLY A 120 -1.84 -14.98 -2.85
C GLY A 120 -2.13 -16.37 -3.40
N LEU A 121 -1.09 -17.16 -3.66
CA LEU A 121 -1.24 -18.53 -4.17
C LEU A 121 -1.78 -19.49 -3.11
N GLU A 122 -1.43 -19.30 -1.84
CA GLU A 122 -2.02 -20.06 -0.72
C GLU A 122 -3.52 -19.77 -0.56
N HIS A 123 -3.93 -18.51 -0.73
CA HIS A 123 -5.31 -18.08 -0.54
C HIS A 123 -6.22 -18.34 -1.76
N TRP A 124 -5.75 -18.03 -2.97
CA TRP A 124 -6.54 -18.16 -4.20
C TRP A 124 -6.27 -19.45 -4.99
N GLY A 125 -5.24 -20.21 -4.62
CA GLY A 125 -4.84 -21.44 -5.31
C GLY A 125 -3.71 -21.23 -6.31
N SER A 126 -3.04 -22.32 -6.65
CA SER A 126 -1.99 -22.39 -7.68
C SER A 126 -2.50 -22.88 -9.04
N ASP A 127 -3.83 -22.96 -9.21
CA ASP A 127 -4.45 -23.21 -10.50
C ASP A 127 -4.41 -21.95 -11.37
N THR A 128 -4.82 -22.06 -12.63
CA THR A 128 -4.77 -20.93 -13.57
C THR A 128 -5.55 -19.72 -13.06
N GLN A 129 -6.70 -19.92 -12.39
CA GLN A 129 -7.50 -18.81 -11.88
C GLN A 129 -6.84 -18.13 -10.68
N GLY A 130 -6.28 -18.88 -9.74
CA GLY A 130 -5.59 -18.36 -8.57
C GLY A 130 -4.31 -17.61 -8.92
N VAL A 131 -3.53 -18.13 -9.89
CA VAL A 131 -2.35 -17.46 -10.43
C VAL A 131 -2.72 -16.12 -11.07
N GLU A 132 -3.75 -16.08 -11.91
CA GLU A 132 -4.16 -14.84 -12.59
C GLU A 132 -4.75 -13.81 -11.62
N LYS A 133 -5.49 -14.23 -10.58
CA LYS A 133 -5.93 -13.34 -9.51
C LYS A 133 -4.74 -12.76 -8.73
N THR A 134 -3.79 -13.60 -8.34
CA THR A 134 -2.57 -13.17 -7.64
C THR A 134 -1.78 -12.16 -8.47
N ARG A 135 -1.57 -12.47 -9.76
CA ARG A 135 -0.88 -11.60 -10.71
C ARG A 135 -1.59 -10.25 -10.84
N ARG A 136 -2.92 -10.26 -10.98
CA ARG A 136 -3.69 -9.02 -11.11
C ARG A 136 -3.49 -8.11 -9.90
N PHE A 137 -3.67 -8.63 -8.68
CA PHE A 137 -3.51 -7.82 -7.47
C PHE A 137 -2.06 -7.41 -7.22
N LEU A 138 -1.08 -8.24 -7.61
CA LEU A 138 0.33 -7.87 -7.57
C LEU A 138 0.61 -6.66 -8.48
N LEU A 139 0.11 -6.66 -9.72
CA LEU A 139 0.29 -5.54 -10.65
C LEU A 139 -0.44 -4.29 -10.17
N GLU A 140 -1.64 -4.44 -9.63
CA GLU A 140 -2.37 -3.32 -8.99
C GLU A 140 -1.55 -2.73 -7.83
N TRP A 141 -0.94 -3.57 -6.99
CA TRP A 141 -0.13 -3.11 -5.87
C TRP A 141 1.22 -2.49 -6.29
N LEU A 142 1.89 -3.06 -7.30
CA LEU A 142 3.11 -2.50 -7.87
C LEU A 142 2.91 -1.07 -8.41
N SER A 143 1.70 -0.75 -8.90
CA SER A 143 1.34 0.61 -9.31
C SER A 143 1.35 1.63 -8.16
N PHE A 144 1.24 1.18 -6.91
CA PHE A 144 1.43 2.01 -5.71
C PHE A 144 2.88 1.98 -5.24
N LEU A 145 3.51 0.80 -5.15
CA LEU A 145 4.88 0.63 -4.67
C LEU A 145 5.92 1.38 -5.51
N CYS A 146 5.69 1.53 -6.82
CA CYS A 146 6.62 2.26 -7.70
C CYS A 146 6.75 3.75 -7.34
N ARG A 147 5.85 4.28 -6.52
CA ARG A 147 5.88 5.67 -6.04
C ARG A 147 6.79 5.86 -4.82
N TYR A 148 7.23 4.79 -4.17
CA TYR A 148 8.19 4.88 -3.09
C TYR A 148 9.58 5.28 -3.64
N VAL A 149 10.24 6.19 -2.93
CA VAL A 149 11.63 6.57 -3.19
C VAL A 149 12.47 6.17 -1.98
N PRO A 150 13.57 5.42 -2.16
CA PRO A 150 14.51 5.11 -1.10
C PRO A 150 14.95 6.36 -0.31
N VAL A 151 15.10 6.21 1.00
CA VAL A 151 15.38 7.35 1.89
C VAL A 151 16.71 8.00 1.53
N GLY A 152 17.74 7.20 1.22
CA GLY A 152 19.04 7.71 0.77
C GLY A 152 19.04 8.46 -0.57
N LEU A 153 17.93 8.45 -1.32
CA LEU A 153 17.77 9.20 -2.57
C LEU A 153 16.89 10.45 -2.42
N LEU A 154 16.24 10.64 -1.27
CA LEU A 154 15.38 11.80 -1.02
C LEU A 154 16.22 13.01 -0.60
N GLU A 155 16.06 14.13 -1.30
CA GLU A 155 16.67 15.42 -0.92
C GLU A 155 16.06 15.96 0.38
N ARG A 156 14.75 15.75 0.56
CA ARG A 156 13.99 16.20 1.73
C ARG A 156 13.15 15.07 2.31
N LEU A 157 13.27 14.87 3.61
CA LEU A 157 12.40 13.98 4.38
C LEU A 157 11.30 14.78 5.12
N PRO A 158 10.12 14.17 5.33
CA PRO A 158 9.62 12.93 4.74
C PRO A 158 9.04 13.14 3.32
N GLN A 159 8.99 12.06 2.52
CA GLN A 159 8.22 12.05 1.25
C GLN A 159 6.74 12.32 1.53
N ARG A 160 6.11 13.19 0.73
CA ARG A 160 4.66 13.45 0.86
C ARG A 160 3.84 12.50 0.00
N ILE A 161 2.67 12.09 0.50
CA ILE A 161 1.80 11.12 -0.20
C ILE A 161 1.29 11.56 -1.58
N ASN A 162 1.20 12.87 -1.81
CA ASN A 162 0.71 13.45 -3.07
C ASN A 162 1.85 13.78 -4.03
N GLU A 163 3.10 13.67 -3.60
CA GLU A 163 4.25 13.82 -4.49
C GLU A 163 4.27 12.66 -5.48
N ARG A 164 4.58 13.00 -6.72
CA ARG A 164 4.93 12.04 -7.76
C ARG A 164 6.42 12.17 -7.96
N PRO A 165 7.22 11.14 -7.63
CA PRO A 165 8.65 11.24 -7.81
C PRO A 165 8.96 11.45 -9.30
N PRO A 166 9.95 12.31 -9.63
CA PRO A 166 10.48 12.36 -10.98
C PRO A 166 11.11 11.01 -11.33
N TYR A 167 11.44 10.81 -12.60
CA TYR A 167 12.23 9.65 -12.98
C TYR A 167 13.59 9.70 -12.29
N TYR A 168 13.95 8.62 -11.61
CA TYR A 168 15.23 8.47 -10.93
C TYR A 168 15.80 7.08 -11.21
N LEU A 169 17.13 6.97 -11.13
CA LEU A 169 17.81 5.68 -11.10
C LEU A 169 17.87 5.23 -9.64
N GLY A 170 17.41 4.00 -9.38
CA GLY A 170 17.54 3.39 -8.06
C GLY A 170 19.00 3.17 -7.68
N ARG A 171 19.24 2.81 -6.42
CA ARG A 171 20.61 2.50 -5.95
C ARG A 171 21.19 1.29 -6.68
N ASP A 172 20.31 0.42 -7.17
CA ASP A 172 20.65 -0.70 -8.03
C ASP A 172 19.63 -0.88 -9.18
N TYR A 173 19.90 -1.89 -10.01
CA TYR A 173 19.05 -2.24 -11.14
C TYR A 173 17.62 -2.65 -10.72
N LEU A 174 17.50 -3.37 -9.60
CA LEU A 174 16.22 -3.89 -9.11
C LEU A 174 15.31 -2.75 -8.62
N GLU A 175 15.86 -1.79 -7.88
CA GLU A 175 15.14 -0.58 -7.50
C GLU A 175 14.70 0.25 -8.69
N THR A 176 15.56 0.33 -9.71
CA THR A 176 15.23 1.03 -10.96
C THR A 176 14.02 0.38 -11.65
N LEU A 177 13.95 -0.96 -11.69
CA LEU A 177 12.78 -1.68 -12.20
C LEU A 177 11.53 -1.45 -11.33
N MET A 178 11.68 -1.51 -10.00
CA MET A 178 10.57 -1.30 -9.07
C MET A 178 10.03 0.14 -9.11
N ALA A 179 10.85 1.14 -9.42
CA ALA A 179 10.45 2.53 -9.57
C ALA A 179 9.76 2.84 -10.92
N SER A 180 9.85 1.92 -11.90
CA SER A 180 9.24 2.12 -13.21
C SER A 180 7.71 2.15 -13.12
N GLN A 181 7.08 2.97 -13.97
CA GLN A 181 5.63 2.99 -14.16
C GLN A 181 5.18 2.06 -15.30
N LYS A 182 6.11 1.38 -15.98
CA LYS A 182 5.81 0.49 -17.10
C LYS A 182 5.70 -0.95 -16.59
N ALA A 183 4.56 -1.59 -16.85
CA ALA A 183 4.35 -2.99 -16.50
C ALA A 183 5.39 -3.93 -17.14
N ALA A 184 5.93 -3.59 -18.32
CA ALA A 184 6.99 -4.34 -18.98
C ALA A 184 8.27 -4.46 -18.12
N ASP A 185 8.59 -3.44 -17.31
CA ASP A 185 9.74 -3.47 -16.43
C ASP A 185 9.47 -4.34 -15.20
N TRP A 186 8.22 -4.36 -14.71
CA TRP A 186 7.82 -5.19 -13.58
C TRP A 186 7.90 -6.69 -13.87
N ILE A 187 7.64 -7.09 -15.12
CA ILE A 187 7.83 -8.49 -15.58
C ILE A 187 9.30 -8.93 -15.42
N ARG A 188 10.25 -7.98 -15.48
CA ARG A 188 11.68 -8.25 -15.36
C ARG A 188 12.16 -8.34 -13.92
N ILE A 189 11.34 -7.98 -12.94
CA ILE A 189 11.65 -8.11 -11.51
C ILE A 189 11.82 -9.60 -11.20
N ARG A 190 13.06 -9.99 -10.90
CA ARG A 190 13.46 -11.35 -10.58
C ARG A 190 14.57 -11.35 -9.55
N CYS A 191 14.76 -12.49 -8.89
CA CYS A 191 15.86 -12.65 -7.93
C CYS A 191 17.21 -12.56 -8.68
N PRO A 192 18.18 -11.76 -8.20
CA PRO A 192 19.55 -11.81 -8.72
C PRO A 192 20.14 -13.21 -8.51
N GLY A 193 20.80 -13.79 -9.53
CA GLY A 193 21.51 -15.07 -9.42
C GLY A 193 20.85 -16.29 -10.07
N THR A 194 19.64 -16.17 -10.64
CA THR A 194 19.06 -17.23 -11.48
C THR A 194 19.52 -17.07 -12.93
N GLU A 195 20.78 -17.37 -13.21
CA GLU A 195 21.29 -17.56 -14.58
C GLU A 195 20.97 -18.99 -15.05
N GLU A 196 19.71 -19.25 -15.36
CA GLU A 196 19.36 -20.38 -16.24
C GLU A 196 18.66 -19.87 -17.49
N PRO A 197 19.15 -20.21 -18.70
CA PRO A 197 18.44 -19.95 -19.94
C PRO A 197 17.26 -20.93 -20.05
N GLY A 198 16.17 -20.67 -19.33
CA GLY A 198 15.02 -21.59 -19.32
C GLY A 198 13.74 -21.12 -18.61
N TRP A 199 13.77 -20.03 -17.83
CA TRP A 199 12.61 -19.64 -17.03
C TRP A 199 11.84 -18.46 -17.62
N GLY A 200 10.92 -18.77 -18.53
CA GLY A 200 9.76 -17.95 -18.85
C GLY A 200 8.75 -17.96 -17.69
N ALA A 201 9.12 -17.42 -16.53
CA ALA A 201 8.30 -17.45 -15.32
C ALA A 201 7.27 -16.31 -15.26
N TRP A 202 6.47 -16.20 -16.32
CA TRP A 202 5.11 -15.67 -16.28
C TRP A 202 4.23 -16.38 -17.33
N GLY A 203 4.62 -17.59 -17.76
CA GLY A 203 3.87 -18.43 -18.69
C GLY A 203 2.93 -19.40 -17.97
N VAL A 204 1.70 -19.48 -18.47
CA VAL A 204 0.70 -20.49 -18.16
C VAL A 204 1.31 -21.88 -18.36
N GLY A 205 1.75 -22.52 -17.28
CA GLY A 205 2.21 -23.90 -17.25
C GLY A 205 1.09 -24.78 -16.73
N VAL A 206 0.36 -25.43 -17.65
CA VAL A 206 -0.57 -26.51 -17.34
C VAL A 206 0.10 -27.50 -16.39
N ALA A 207 -0.54 -27.74 -15.24
CA ALA A 207 -0.13 -28.76 -14.29
C ALA A 207 0.07 -30.10 -15.01
N ARG A 208 1.32 -30.57 -15.12
CA ARG A 208 1.56 -31.99 -15.40
C ARG A 208 1.36 -32.74 -14.09
N ALA A 209 0.23 -33.45 -14.01
CA ALA A 209 0.04 -34.49 -13.01
C ALA A 209 1.14 -35.58 -13.18
N PRO A 210 1.71 -36.11 -12.09
CA PRO A 210 2.71 -37.15 -12.17
C PRO A 210 2.05 -38.50 -12.42
N GLY A 211 2.50 -39.19 -13.47
CA GLY A 211 2.20 -40.60 -13.72
C GLY A 211 1.44 -40.83 -15.02
N LEU A 212 2.20 -41.09 -16.09
CA LEU A 212 1.87 -42.06 -17.14
C LEU A 212 3.12 -42.21 -18.04
N THR A 213 3.68 -43.41 -18.03
CA THR A 213 4.84 -43.84 -18.81
C THR A 213 4.51 -43.80 -20.31
N PRO A 214 5.43 -43.41 -21.22
CA PRO A 214 5.14 -43.41 -22.65
C PRO A 214 5.14 -44.85 -23.17
N LEU A 215 4.03 -45.26 -23.78
CA LEU A 215 4.00 -46.44 -24.66
C LEU A 215 4.74 -46.10 -25.94
N THR A 216 5.79 -46.87 -26.24
CA THR A 216 6.49 -46.87 -27.51
C THR A 216 5.60 -47.51 -28.57
N SER A 217 5.31 -46.80 -29.67
CA SER A 217 4.72 -47.39 -30.87
C SER A 217 5.81 -47.79 -31.86
N SER A 218 6.00 -49.09 -32.01
CA SER A 218 6.61 -49.73 -33.16
C SER A 218 5.63 -49.83 -34.34
N GLN A 219 6.20 -49.76 -35.55
CA GLN A 219 5.64 -49.88 -36.91
C GLN A 219 5.21 -48.58 -37.58
#